data_AF-A0A1B0FBL1-F1
#
_entry.id   AF-A0A1B0FBL1-F1
#
_cell.length_a   1.000
_cell.length_b   1.000
_cell.length_c   1.000
_cell.angle_alpha   90.00
_cell.angle_beta   90.00
_cell.angle_gamma   90.00
#
_symmetry.space_group_name_H-M   'P 1'
#
loop_
_entity.id
_entity.type
_entity.pdbx_description
1 polymer ?
#
loop_
_entity_poly.entity_id
_entity_poly.type
_entity_poly.pdbx_seq_one_letter_code
_entity_poly.pdbx_strand_id
1 'polypeptide(L)'
;MNNYCVAVNKTLPYLVSNVDELLDMESPEDEDDGPALVLDNQRKGKYAVIKISTRQAYFLPVIGLVDADKLKRGDLDSYLILETLPVEYDARVKAMEVDERPTEQYSDIGGLDKQIQELIEAIVLPMTHKDKFKILGIQSLKGGLFNRENKVVQRFHDRKEDLIRAFYYWKRAAAQGYSAAQVKLGDNYYYGWGTNVDFETAAALYCKASE
;
A
#
# COMPACT_ATOMS: atom_id res chain seq x y z
N MET A 1 13.99 -30.42 -30.78
CA MET A 1 14.66 -30.57 -29.47
C MET A 1 13.97 -29.77 -28.37
N ASN A 2 14.13 -28.44 -28.32
CA ASN A 2 13.97 -27.61 -27.11
C ASN A 2 12.74 -27.92 -26.23
N ASN A 3 11.54 -27.99 -26.80
CA ASN A 3 10.30 -28.21 -26.03
C ASN A 3 10.30 -29.54 -25.24
N TYR A 4 11.00 -30.57 -25.71
CA TYR A 4 11.15 -31.83 -24.98
C TYR A 4 12.02 -31.64 -23.73
N CYS A 5 13.16 -30.94 -23.85
CA CYS A 5 14.03 -30.63 -22.71
C CYS A 5 13.32 -29.75 -21.68
N VAL A 6 12.52 -28.77 -22.14
CA VAL A 6 11.68 -27.95 -21.25
C VAL A 6 10.62 -28.79 -20.54
N ALA A 7 9.99 -29.76 -21.21
CA ALA A 7 9.03 -30.66 -20.59
C ALA A 7 9.68 -31.62 -19.57
N VAL A 8 10.89 -32.12 -19.86
CA VAL A 8 11.69 -32.94 -18.92
C VAL A 8 12.10 -32.13 -17.69
N ASN A 9 12.43 -30.85 -17.83
CA ASN A 9 12.71 -29.97 -16.70
C ASN A 9 11.45 -29.51 -15.95
N LYS A 10 10.24 -29.83 -16.44
CA LYS A 10 8.95 -29.54 -15.76
C LYS A 10 8.36 -30.76 -15.04
N THR A 11 9.22 -31.56 -14.41
CA THR A 11 8.81 -32.62 -13.48
C THR A 11 8.66 -32.09 -12.05
N LEU A 12 7.51 -32.34 -11.43
CA LEU A 12 7.30 -32.12 -9.99
C LEU A 12 8.17 -33.08 -9.16
N PRO A 13 8.61 -32.69 -7.94
CA PRO A 13 8.28 -31.46 -7.20
C PRO A 13 9.24 -30.29 -7.46
N TYR A 14 8.76 -29.06 -7.28
CA TYR A 14 9.56 -27.82 -7.34
C TYR A 14 9.79 -27.20 -5.95
N LEU A 15 10.79 -26.33 -5.85
CA LEU A 15 11.14 -25.58 -4.63
C LEU A 15 10.67 -24.12 -4.72
N VAL A 16 9.75 -23.73 -3.84
CA VAL A 16 9.09 -22.41 -3.86
C VAL A 16 9.87 -21.35 -3.06
N SER A 17 9.96 -20.11 -3.57
CA SER A 17 10.52 -18.94 -2.87
C SER A 17 9.94 -17.60 -3.39
N ASN A 18 10.24 -16.45 -2.75
CA ASN A 18 9.56 -15.15 -3.00
C ASN A 18 10.55 -14.00 -3.30
N VAL A 19 10.64 -13.37 -4.50
CA VAL A 19 11.71 -12.33 -4.76
C VAL A 19 11.66 -11.12 -3.82
N ASP A 20 12.78 -10.89 -3.11
CA ASP A 20 13.16 -9.59 -2.55
C ASP A 20 13.57 -8.66 -3.71
N GLU A 21 14.77 -8.88 -4.27
CA GLU A 21 15.48 -7.94 -5.15
C GLU A 21 15.81 -8.51 -6.53
N LEU A 22 15.72 -7.64 -7.52
CA LEU A 22 16.28 -7.77 -8.86
C LEU A 22 17.38 -6.71 -9.00
N LEU A 23 18.51 -7.09 -9.58
CA LEU A 23 19.72 -6.26 -9.69
C LEU A 23 20.16 -6.27 -11.16
N ASP A 24 20.11 -5.11 -11.81
CA ASP A 24 20.65 -4.94 -13.16
C ASP A 24 22.15 -4.64 -13.04
N MET A 25 23.01 -5.56 -13.48
CA MET A 25 24.46 -5.37 -13.46
C MET A 25 24.96 -5.02 -14.85
N GLU A 26 25.46 -3.79 -14.98
CA GLU A 26 26.25 -3.35 -16.11
C GLU A 26 27.69 -3.87 -15.95
N SER A 27 28.31 -4.32 -17.04
CA SER A 27 29.71 -4.74 -17.02
C SER A 27 30.61 -3.51 -16.79
N PRO A 28 31.70 -3.62 -16.01
CA PRO A 28 32.73 -2.58 -16.02
C PRO A 28 33.21 -2.33 -17.45
N GLU A 29 33.49 -1.07 -17.78
CA GLU A 29 34.05 -0.69 -19.08
C GLU A 29 35.49 -1.21 -19.21
N ASP A 30 35.92 -1.46 -20.45
CA ASP A 30 37.03 -2.36 -20.75
C ASP A 30 38.41 -1.84 -20.26
N GLU A 31 39.01 -2.53 -19.28
CA GLU A 31 40.47 -2.57 -19.05
C GLU A 31 40.99 -3.99 -19.36
N ASP A 32 42.14 -4.06 -20.02
CA ASP A 32 42.56 -5.21 -20.86
C ASP A 32 43.55 -6.19 -20.18
N ASP A 33 43.88 -7.27 -20.89
CA ASP A 33 44.96 -8.24 -20.64
C ASP A 33 44.89 -9.09 -19.35
N GLY A 34 44.16 -10.22 -19.45
CA GLY A 34 44.28 -11.37 -18.52
C GLY A 34 43.85 -12.69 -19.18
N PRO A 35 44.52 -13.83 -18.91
CA PRO A 35 44.30 -15.07 -19.67
C PRO A 35 42.98 -15.79 -19.31
N ALA A 36 41.92 -15.41 -20.02
CA ALA A 36 40.89 -16.30 -20.54
C ALA A 36 40.17 -17.27 -19.56
N LEU A 37 39.70 -16.78 -18.41
CA LEU A 37 38.57 -17.41 -17.69
C LEU A 37 37.23 -17.05 -18.37
N VAL A 38 37.05 -17.50 -19.62
CA VAL A 38 35.91 -17.13 -20.49
C VAL A 38 34.66 -17.96 -20.19
N LEU A 39 34.23 -17.96 -18.93
CA LEU A 39 32.92 -18.46 -18.49
C LEU A 39 32.31 -17.46 -17.49
N ASP A 40 31.10 -17.01 -17.82
CA ASP A 40 30.17 -16.12 -17.09
C ASP A 40 30.46 -14.61 -16.92
N ASN A 41 31.70 -14.15 -16.70
CA ASN A 41 31.96 -12.74 -16.29
C ASN A 41 31.61 -11.59 -17.28
N GLN A 42 31.12 -11.87 -18.49
CA GLN A 42 30.81 -10.85 -19.52
C GLN A 42 29.30 -10.70 -19.86
N ARG A 43 28.40 -11.28 -19.06
CA ARG A 43 26.95 -11.17 -19.31
C ARG A 43 26.35 -9.92 -18.65
N LYS A 44 26.25 -8.82 -19.41
CA LYS A 44 25.29 -7.74 -19.12
C LYS A 44 23.90 -8.37 -18.95
N GLY A 45 23.27 -8.20 -17.80
CA GLY A 45 22.05 -8.94 -17.50
C GLY A 45 21.37 -8.57 -16.19
N LYS A 46 20.11 -8.96 -16.07
CA LYS A 46 19.34 -8.90 -14.82
C LYS A 46 19.73 -10.09 -13.95
N TYR A 47 19.98 -9.84 -12.68
CA TYR A 47 20.25 -10.86 -11.65
C TYR A 47 19.12 -10.86 -10.62
N ALA A 48 18.81 -12.02 -10.06
CA ALA A 48 17.87 -12.17 -8.96
C ALA A 48 18.62 -12.66 -7.71
N VAL A 49 18.34 -12.03 -6.56
CA VAL A 49 18.68 -12.62 -5.26
C VAL A 49 17.59 -13.63 -4.93
N ILE A 50 17.93 -14.83 -4.46
CA ILE A 50 17.03 -15.96 -4.24
C ILE A 50 17.12 -16.52 -2.81
N LYS A 51 16.14 -16.18 -1.95
CA LYS A 51 16.05 -16.62 -0.56
C LYS A 51 15.03 -17.73 -0.41
N ILE A 52 15.51 -18.91 -0.04
CA ILE A 52 14.74 -20.16 0.00
C ILE A 52 14.13 -20.36 1.40
N SER A 53 13.11 -21.20 1.53
CA SER A 53 12.49 -21.62 2.80
C SER A 53 13.50 -22.12 3.85
N THR A 54 14.64 -22.67 3.42
CA THR A 54 15.80 -23.08 4.23
C THR A 54 16.58 -21.91 4.85
N ARG A 55 16.15 -20.66 4.63
CA ARG A 55 16.84 -19.40 4.98
C ARG A 55 18.16 -19.13 4.24
N GLN A 56 18.57 -20.03 3.34
CA GLN A 56 19.72 -19.81 2.45
C GLN A 56 19.39 -18.75 1.39
N ALA A 57 20.41 -18.01 0.95
CA ALA A 57 20.32 -17.02 -0.11
C ALA A 57 21.31 -17.36 -1.24
N TYR A 58 20.84 -17.27 -2.47
CA TYR A 58 21.57 -17.53 -3.72
C TYR A 58 21.55 -16.28 -4.60
N PHE A 59 22.56 -16.09 -5.45
CA PHE A 59 22.66 -14.98 -6.39
C PHE A 59 22.74 -15.53 -7.81
N LEU A 60 21.85 -15.06 -8.70
CA LEU A 60 21.48 -15.82 -9.89
C LEU A 60 21.27 -14.96 -11.14
N PRO A 61 21.94 -15.25 -12.27
CA PRO A 61 21.62 -14.61 -13.55
C PRO A 61 20.23 -15.07 -14.03
N VAL A 62 19.40 -14.15 -14.50
CA VAL A 62 18.05 -14.44 -15.00
C VAL A 62 18.14 -15.08 -16.39
N ILE A 63 18.30 -16.41 -16.43
CA ILE A 63 18.41 -17.20 -17.66
C ILE A 63 16.99 -17.44 -18.22
N GLY A 64 16.68 -16.76 -19.33
CA GLY A 64 15.32 -16.59 -19.83
C GLY A 64 14.62 -17.87 -20.31
N LEU A 65 13.66 -18.35 -19.51
CA LEU A 65 12.52 -19.13 -19.99
C LEU A 65 11.18 -18.37 -19.88
N VAL A 66 11.19 -17.22 -19.19
CA VAL A 66 10.08 -16.28 -18.97
C VAL A 66 10.65 -14.85 -19.03
N ASP A 67 9.85 -13.87 -19.45
CA ASP A 67 10.30 -12.46 -19.51
C ASP A 67 10.70 -11.95 -18.11
N ALA A 68 11.86 -11.29 -18.02
CA ALA A 68 12.41 -10.82 -16.75
C ALA A 68 11.49 -9.83 -16.00
N ASP A 69 10.66 -9.07 -16.73
CA ASP A 69 9.73 -8.10 -16.14
C ASP A 69 8.45 -8.76 -15.58
N LYS A 70 8.33 -10.09 -15.68
CA LYS A 70 7.23 -10.91 -15.15
C LYS A 70 7.68 -11.91 -14.07
N LEU A 71 8.98 -12.03 -13.80
CA LEU A 71 9.58 -13.15 -13.04
C LEU A 71 9.76 -12.89 -11.53
N LYS A 72 9.40 -13.87 -10.67
CA LYS A 72 9.82 -13.92 -9.24
C LYS A 72 9.97 -15.35 -8.65
N ARG A 73 11.24 -15.81 -8.47
CA ARG A 73 11.81 -16.87 -7.56
C ARG A 73 11.20 -18.31 -7.59
N GLY A 74 12.05 -19.35 -7.67
CA GLY A 74 11.72 -20.77 -7.46
C GLY A 74 12.51 -21.73 -8.39
N ASP A 75 13.38 -22.59 -7.86
CA ASP A 75 14.65 -22.95 -8.54
C ASP A 75 15.22 -24.36 -8.19
N LEU A 76 16.30 -24.79 -8.91
CA LEU A 76 17.15 -26.02 -8.80
C LEU A 76 16.74 -27.13 -9.81
N ASP A 77 17.59 -27.97 -10.44
CA ASP A 77 19.02 -28.36 -10.26
C ASP A 77 20.08 -27.25 -10.42
N SER A 78 20.35 -26.75 -11.64
CA SER A 78 20.91 -25.40 -11.74
C SER A 78 19.84 -24.46 -11.22
N TYR A 79 20.10 -23.64 -10.20
CA TYR A 79 19.07 -22.70 -9.73
C TYR A 79 18.59 -21.86 -10.94
N LEU A 80 17.29 -21.92 -11.24
CA LEU A 80 16.68 -21.42 -12.47
C LEU A 80 15.16 -21.29 -12.29
N ILE A 81 14.61 -20.10 -12.52
CA ILE A 81 13.18 -19.82 -12.26
C ILE A 81 12.30 -20.39 -13.39
N LEU A 82 11.48 -21.40 -13.08
CA LEU A 82 10.68 -22.14 -14.07
C LEU A 82 9.29 -21.55 -14.37
N GLU A 83 8.59 -21.05 -13.36
CA GLU A 83 7.21 -20.59 -13.47
C GLU A 83 6.84 -19.66 -12.29
N THR A 84 5.99 -18.66 -12.53
CA THR A 84 5.48 -17.77 -11.48
C THR A 84 4.13 -18.26 -10.98
N LEU A 85 4.06 -18.65 -9.71
CA LEU A 85 2.81 -18.97 -9.04
C LEU A 85 1.94 -17.70 -8.85
N PRO A 86 0.60 -17.83 -8.83
CA PRO A 86 -0.28 -16.74 -8.42
C PRO A 86 -0.02 -16.34 -6.97
N VAL A 87 -0.33 -15.10 -6.61
CA VAL A 87 -0.13 -14.59 -5.24
C VAL A 87 -1.01 -15.37 -4.27
N GLU A 88 -0.38 -16.07 -3.32
CA GLU A 88 -1.10 -16.79 -2.28
C GLU A 88 -1.55 -15.84 -1.15
N TYR A 89 -2.86 -15.77 -0.95
CA TYR A 89 -3.48 -15.14 0.21
C TYR A 89 -3.60 -16.12 1.39
N ASP A 90 -3.50 -15.61 2.62
CA ASP A 90 -3.80 -16.33 3.87
C ASP A 90 -5.20 -16.98 3.78
N ALA A 91 -5.36 -18.19 4.29
CA ALA A 91 -6.65 -18.89 4.36
C ALA A 91 -7.74 -18.05 5.06
N ARG A 92 -7.37 -17.18 6.00
CA ARG A 92 -8.25 -16.22 6.68
C ARG A 92 -8.75 -15.10 5.76
N VAL A 93 -7.96 -14.72 4.75
CA VAL A 93 -8.34 -13.71 3.75
C VAL A 93 -9.17 -14.37 2.65
N LYS A 94 -8.83 -15.60 2.23
CA LYS A 94 -9.68 -16.42 1.36
C LYS A 94 -11.07 -16.64 1.99
N ALA A 95 -11.15 -16.90 3.29
CA ALA A 95 -12.40 -17.00 4.05
C ALA A 95 -13.11 -15.65 4.33
N MET A 96 -12.64 -14.53 3.77
CA MET A 96 -13.34 -13.24 3.73
C MET A 96 -13.85 -12.89 2.31
N GLU A 97 -13.65 -13.77 1.34
CA GLU A 97 -14.29 -13.66 0.03
C GLU A 97 -15.80 -13.92 0.16
N VAL A 98 -16.61 -13.21 -0.62
CA VAL A 98 -18.07 -13.24 -0.50
C VAL A 98 -18.63 -14.25 -1.51
N ASP A 99 -18.66 -15.52 -1.10
CA ASP A 99 -19.13 -16.64 -1.93
C ASP A 99 -20.60 -16.47 -2.38
N GLU A 100 -21.47 -16.03 -1.47
CA GLU A 100 -22.91 -15.84 -1.73
C GLU A 100 -23.32 -14.37 -1.65
N ARG A 101 -24.11 -13.93 -2.63
CA ARG A 101 -24.67 -12.57 -2.64
C ARG A 101 -25.82 -12.47 -1.61
N PRO A 102 -25.79 -11.51 -0.67
CA PRO A 102 -26.87 -11.33 0.29
C PRO A 102 -28.18 -10.93 -0.41
N THR A 103 -29.30 -11.41 0.16
CA THR A 103 -30.66 -11.30 -0.41
C THR A 103 -31.50 -10.17 0.19
N GLU A 104 -31.02 -9.52 1.24
CA GLU A 104 -31.68 -8.41 1.94
C GLU A 104 -31.89 -7.19 1.02
N GLN A 105 -32.99 -6.47 1.23
CA GLN A 105 -33.33 -5.27 0.47
C GLN A 105 -33.46 -4.05 1.39
N TYR A 106 -33.24 -2.84 0.86
CA TYR A 106 -33.38 -1.61 1.65
C TYR A 106 -34.78 -1.40 2.23
N SER A 107 -35.81 -2.02 1.63
CA SER A 107 -37.18 -2.04 2.15
C SER A 107 -37.35 -2.78 3.48
N ASP A 108 -36.41 -3.67 3.83
CA ASP A 108 -36.42 -4.42 5.08
C ASP A 108 -35.85 -3.60 6.27
N ILE A 109 -35.24 -2.44 5.99
CA ILE A 109 -34.48 -1.61 6.95
C ILE A 109 -35.26 -0.33 7.29
N GLY A 110 -36.21 -0.43 8.22
CA GLY A 110 -37.06 0.69 8.61
C GLY A 110 -36.36 1.79 9.42
N GLY A 111 -36.66 3.07 9.10
CA GLY A 111 -36.36 4.23 9.95
C GLY A 111 -34.95 4.82 9.84
N LEU A 112 -34.14 4.35 8.89
CA LEU A 112 -32.80 4.89 8.58
C LEU A 112 -32.72 5.43 7.13
N ASP A 113 -33.84 5.87 6.57
CA ASP A 113 -33.97 6.27 5.16
C ASP A 113 -32.94 7.33 4.74
N LYS A 114 -32.66 8.28 5.63
CA LYS A 114 -31.65 9.32 5.41
C LYS A 114 -30.23 8.73 5.31
N GLN A 115 -29.88 7.78 6.16
CA GLN A 115 -28.56 7.13 6.14
C GLN A 115 -28.41 6.19 4.96
N ILE A 116 -29.50 5.53 4.54
CA ILE A 116 -29.54 4.73 3.31
C ILE A 116 -29.27 5.62 2.09
N GLN A 117 -29.91 6.80 2.01
CA GLN A 117 -29.65 7.78 0.96
C GLN A 117 -28.19 8.30 0.99
N GLU A 118 -27.68 8.71 2.15
CA GLU A 118 -26.28 9.16 2.32
C GLU A 118 -25.27 8.06 1.90
N LEU A 119 -25.56 6.78 2.16
CA LEU A 119 -24.74 5.63 1.77
C LEU A 119 -24.77 5.40 0.25
N ILE A 120 -25.96 5.44 -0.37
CA ILE A 120 -26.15 5.23 -1.81
C ILE A 120 -25.46 6.35 -2.60
N GLU A 121 -25.57 7.61 -2.17
CA GLU A 121 -24.88 8.74 -2.79
C GLU A 121 -23.35 8.66 -2.62
N ALA A 122 -22.86 8.18 -1.47
CA ALA A 122 -21.42 8.07 -1.20
C ALA A 122 -20.72 6.90 -1.91
N ILE A 123 -21.40 5.77 -2.11
CA ILE A 123 -20.77 4.51 -2.60
C ILE A 123 -21.33 4.09 -3.95
N VAL A 124 -22.66 4.02 -4.11
CA VAL A 124 -23.29 3.48 -5.32
C VAL A 124 -23.18 4.48 -6.49
N LEU A 125 -23.43 5.77 -6.24
CA LEU A 125 -23.35 6.82 -7.28
C LEU A 125 -21.96 6.87 -7.96
N PRO A 126 -20.83 6.87 -7.24
CA PRO A 126 -19.50 6.77 -7.85
C PRO A 126 -19.24 5.48 -8.64
N MET A 127 -19.94 4.38 -8.32
CA MET A 127 -19.77 3.12 -9.06
C MET A 127 -20.61 3.09 -10.35
N THR A 128 -21.88 3.53 -10.29
CA THR A 128 -22.83 3.48 -11.42
C THR A 128 -22.71 4.67 -12.38
N HIS A 129 -22.18 5.82 -11.92
CA HIS A 129 -22.22 7.08 -12.65
C HIS A 129 -20.87 7.83 -12.66
N LYS A 130 -19.77 7.10 -12.81
CA LYS A 130 -18.39 7.61 -12.88
C LYS A 130 -18.23 8.85 -13.76
N ASP A 131 -18.92 8.90 -14.90
CA ASP A 131 -18.78 10.00 -15.85
C ASP A 131 -19.42 11.32 -15.37
N LYS A 132 -20.42 11.28 -14.49
CA LYS A 132 -20.94 12.48 -13.81
C LYS A 132 -19.84 13.14 -12.97
N PHE A 133 -19.07 12.34 -12.23
CA PHE A 133 -17.95 12.81 -11.41
C PHE A 133 -16.81 13.37 -12.26
N LYS A 134 -16.49 12.74 -13.41
CA LYS A 134 -15.50 13.26 -14.37
C LYS A 134 -15.92 14.62 -14.94
N ILE A 135 -17.17 14.77 -15.37
CA ILE A 135 -17.71 16.02 -15.93
C ILE A 135 -17.74 17.15 -14.88
N LEU A 136 -18.05 16.82 -13.62
CA LEU A 136 -18.00 17.75 -12.50
C LEU A 136 -16.57 18.06 -11.99
N GLY A 137 -15.56 17.27 -12.38
CA GLY A 137 -14.19 17.38 -11.88
C GLY A 137 -13.99 16.97 -10.41
N ILE A 138 -14.99 16.31 -9.80
CA ILE A 138 -15.00 15.99 -8.36
C ILE A 138 -14.50 14.56 -8.12
N GLN A 139 -13.59 14.37 -7.17
CA GLN A 139 -13.17 13.03 -6.73
C GLN A 139 -14.25 12.38 -5.85
N SER A 140 -14.52 11.10 -6.09
CA SER A 140 -15.41 10.30 -5.24
C SER A 140 -14.82 10.06 -3.84
N LEU A 141 -15.69 9.85 -2.85
CA LEU A 141 -15.27 9.43 -1.51
C LEU A 141 -14.53 8.08 -1.58
N LYS A 142 -13.49 7.91 -0.75
CA LYS A 142 -12.66 6.70 -0.67
C LYS A 142 -13.04 5.77 0.49
N GLY A 143 -13.99 6.18 1.31
CA GLY A 143 -14.50 5.45 2.48
C GLY A 143 -15.39 6.35 3.33
N GLY A 144 -16.30 5.73 4.08
CA GLY A 144 -17.18 6.39 5.05
C GLY A 144 -17.00 5.80 6.45
N LEU A 145 -17.38 6.56 7.47
CA LEU A 145 -17.40 6.11 8.87
C LEU A 145 -18.81 6.29 9.42
N PHE A 146 -19.37 5.21 9.97
CA PHE A 146 -20.66 5.20 10.67
C PHE A 146 -20.41 5.05 12.18
N ASN A 147 -20.65 6.13 12.91
CA ASN A 147 -20.61 6.15 14.38
C ASN A 147 -22.04 6.04 14.94
N ARG A 148 -22.19 5.83 16.26
CA ARG A 148 -23.49 5.73 16.97
C ARG A 148 -24.50 6.86 16.71
N GLU A 149 -24.07 8.02 16.21
CA GLU A 149 -24.98 9.11 15.81
C GLU A 149 -25.61 8.92 14.42
N ASN A 150 -25.28 7.84 13.70
CA ASN A 150 -25.82 7.50 12.38
C ASN A 150 -25.80 8.68 11.38
N LYS A 151 -24.61 9.29 11.22
CA LYS A 151 -24.32 10.33 10.22
C LYS A 151 -23.19 9.84 9.34
N VAL A 152 -23.31 9.94 8.01
CA VAL A 152 -22.13 9.82 7.14
C VAL A 152 -21.28 11.07 7.34
N VAL A 153 -20.12 10.90 8.00
CA VAL A 153 -19.14 11.98 8.10
C VAL A 153 -18.47 12.16 6.73
N GLN A 154 -19.09 12.96 5.86
CA GLN A 154 -18.51 13.33 4.57
C GLN A 154 -17.20 14.09 4.79
N ARG A 155 -16.07 13.39 4.70
CA ARG A 155 -14.73 13.98 4.68
C ARG A 155 -14.38 14.56 3.31
N PHE A 156 -15.28 15.37 2.77
CA PHE A 156 -14.88 16.52 1.97
C PHE A 156 -14.45 17.60 2.95
N HIS A 157 -13.20 17.52 3.42
CA HIS A 157 -12.64 18.53 4.32
C HIS A 157 -11.51 19.22 3.59
N ASP A 158 -11.78 20.48 3.24
CA ASP A 158 -10.76 21.39 2.79
C ASP A 158 -9.71 21.54 3.89
N ARG A 159 -8.41 21.51 3.57
CA ARG A 159 -7.36 21.43 4.62
C ARG A 159 -7.43 22.58 5.64
N LYS A 160 -8.03 23.72 5.26
CA LYS A 160 -8.29 24.84 6.16
C LYS A 160 -9.35 24.53 7.23
N GLU A 161 -10.42 23.83 6.89
CA GLU A 161 -11.46 23.47 7.85
C GLU A 161 -10.97 22.41 8.85
N ASP A 162 -10.19 21.43 8.39
CA ASP A 162 -9.59 20.42 9.26
C ASP A 162 -8.69 21.05 10.32
N LEU A 163 -7.87 22.05 9.97
CA LEU A 163 -7.01 22.74 10.93
C LEU A 163 -7.83 23.53 11.96
N ILE A 164 -8.92 24.20 11.56
CA ILE A 164 -9.82 24.91 12.49
C ILE A 164 -10.50 23.93 13.46
N ARG A 165 -10.99 22.80 12.95
CA ARG A 165 -11.63 21.74 13.77
C ARG A 165 -10.62 21.07 14.71
N ALA A 166 -9.43 20.74 14.22
CA ALA A 166 -8.34 20.19 15.02
C ALA A 166 -7.92 21.15 16.13
N PHE A 167 -7.71 22.44 15.81
CA PHE A 167 -7.41 23.49 16.80
C PHE A 167 -8.47 23.55 17.92
N TYR A 168 -9.76 23.48 17.57
CA TYR A 168 -10.85 23.44 18.56
C TYR A 168 -10.78 22.21 19.48
N TYR A 169 -10.49 21.01 18.95
CA TYR A 169 -10.32 19.79 19.76
C TYR A 169 -9.05 19.84 20.62
N TRP A 170 -7.92 20.31 20.07
CA TRP A 170 -6.67 20.49 20.83
C TRP A 170 -6.86 21.49 21.97
N LYS A 171 -7.58 22.60 21.74
CA LYS A 171 -7.91 23.59 22.78
C LYS A 171 -8.76 22.99 23.90
N ARG A 172 -9.70 22.09 23.59
CA ARG A 172 -10.49 21.36 24.61
C ARG A 172 -9.68 20.33 25.39
N ALA A 173 -8.78 19.59 24.73
CA ALA A 173 -7.92 18.61 25.40
C ALA A 173 -6.81 19.27 26.24
N ALA A 174 -6.24 20.39 25.78
CA ALA A 174 -5.28 21.18 26.54
C ALA A 174 -5.90 21.76 27.83
N ALA A 175 -7.18 22.17 27.77
CA ALA A 175 -7.95 22.60 28.93
C ALA A 175 -8.32 21.47 29.90
N GLN A 176 -8.16 20.20 29.50
CA GLN A 176 -8.26 19.01 30.37
C GLN A 176 -6.89 18.60 30.95
N GLY A 177 -5.83 19.39 30.73
CA GLY A 177 -4.49 19.10 31.24
C GLY A 177 -3.68 18.09 30.42
N TYR A 178 -4.11 17.71 29.23
CA TYR A 178 -3.37 16.74 28.40
C TYR A 178 -2.16 17.42 27.75
N SER A 179 -0.95 17.15 28.25
CA SER A 179 0.30 17.79 27.83
C SER A 179 0.58 17.70 26.32
N ALA A 180 0.36 16.53 25.70
CA ALA A 180 0.54 16.39 24.25
C ALA A 180 -0.46 17.23 23.42
N ALA A 181 -1.64 17.58 23.96
CA ALA A 181 -2.53 18.56 23.35
C ALA A 181 -2.05 20.00 23.54
N GLN A 182 -1.38 20.32 24.64
CA GLN A 182 -0.79 21.65 24.87
C GLN A 182 0.37 21.89 23.88
N VAL A 183 1.25 20.90 23.67
CA VAL A 183 2.27 20.93 22.60
C VAL A 183 1.62 21.15 21.23
N LYS A 184 0.62 20.34 20.85
CA LYS A 184 -0.03 20.47 19.54
C LYS A 184 -0.83 21.76 19.38
N LEU A 185 -1.34 22.34 20.47
CA LEU A 185 -1.96 23.66 20.45
C LEU A 185 -0.91 24.77 20.27
N GLY A 186 0.26 24.64 20.92
CA GLY A 186 1.43 25.51 20.70
C GLY A 186 1.90 25.50 19.25
N ASP A 187 2.01 24.32 18.63
CA ASP A 187 2.36 24.18 17.20
C ASP A 187 1.38 24.96 16.31
N ASN A 188 0.08 24.86 16.60
CA ASN A 188 -0.95 25.56 15.81
C ASN A 188 -0.85 27.09 15.92
N TYR A 189 -0.51 27.61 17.10
CA TYR A 189 -0.29 29.04 17.31
C TYR A 189 1.05 29.52 16.69
N TYR A 190 2.10 28.70 16.73
CA TYR A 190 3.39 29.00 16.12
C TYR A 190 3.33 29.03 14.57
N TYR A 191 2.62 28.08 13.95
CA TYR A 191 2.52 27.97 12.48
C TYR A 191 1.26 28.63 11.88
N GLY A 192 0.34 29.17 12.68
CA GLY A 192 -0.91 29.79 12.20
C GLY A 192 -1.90 28.77 11.60
N TRP A 193 -2.02 27.60 12.22
CA TRP A 193 -2.90 26.52 11.75
C TRP A 193 -4.26 26.58 12.45
N GLY A 194 -5.27 27.03 11.71
CA GLY A 194 -6.64 27.21 12.24
C GLY A 194 -6.84 28.44 13.13
N THR A 195 -5.78 29.22 13.33
CA THR A 195 -5.71 30.48 14.09
C THR A 195 -4.69 31.41 13.41
N ASN A 196 -4.69 32.71 13.76
CA ASN A 196 -3.57 33.59 13.43
C ASN A 196 -2.31 33.18 14.21
N VAL A 197 -1.13 33.52 13.68
CA VAL A 197 0.17 33.29 14.31
C VAL A 197 0.28 34.12 15.60
N ASP A 198 0.68 33.46 16.69
CA ASP A 198 0.91 34.07 18.00
C ASP A 198 2.01 33.28 18.73
N PHE A 199 3.17 33.93 18.92
CA PHE A 199 4.33 33.31 19.55
C PHE A 199 4.28 33.34 21.09
N GLU A 200 3.53 34.27 21.68
CA GLU A 200 3.45 34.42 23.15
C GLU A 200 2.60 33.32 23.75
N THR A 201 1.42 33.05 23.17
CA THR A 201 0.58 31.93 23.64
C THR A 201 1.16 30.57 23.28
N ALA A 202 1.89 30.44 22.17
CA ALA A 202 2.64 29.22 21.84
C ALA A 202 3.70 28.91 22.90
N ALA A 203 4.55 29.88 23.27
CA ALA A 203 5.57 29.70 24.30
C ALA A 203 4.95 29.33 25.66
N ALA A 204 3.88 30.01 26.08
CA ALA A 204 3.17 29.72 27.32
C ALA A 204 2.53 28.31 27.35
N LEU A 205 2.18 27.74 26.19
CA LEU A 205 1.67 26.37 26.07
C LEU A 205 2.78 25.32 26.11
N TYR A 206 3.93 25.58 25.51
CA TYR A 206 5.08 24.67 25.61
C TYR A 206 5.64 24.61 27.04
N CYS A 207 5.68 25.74 27.78
CA CYS A 207 6.04 25.72 29.20
C CYS A 207 5.09 24.83 30.02
N LYS A 208 3.77 25.02 29.87
CA LYS A 208 2.75 24.21 30.58
C LYS A 208 2.77 22.73 30.22
N ALA A 209 3.25 22.37 29.03
CA ALA A 209 3.41 20.98 28.60
C ALA A 209 4.69 20.31 29.17
N SER A 210 5.53 21.08 29.85
CA SER A 210 6.80 20.66 30.47
C SER A 210 6.78 20.73 32.01
N GLU A 211 5.63 21.08 32.60
CA GLU A 211 5.33 21.06 34.04
C GLU A 211 4.67 19.71 34.44
#